data_AF-A0A955I6S1-F1
#
_entry.id   AF-A0A955I6S1-F1
#
_cell.length_a   1.000
_cell.length_b   1.000
_cell.length_c   1.000
_cell.angle_alpha   90.00
_cell.angle_beta   90.00
_cell.angle_gamma   90.00
#
_symmetry.space_group_name_H-M   'P 1'
#
loop_
_entity.id
_entity.type
_entity.pdbx_description
1 polymer ?
#
loop_
_entity_poly.entity_id
_entity_poly.type
_entity_poly.pdbx_seq_one_letter_code
_entity_poly.pdbx_strand_id
1 'polypeptide(L)' 'MAKGKSSKKKSAAYRLINEETGTHYVIRLGRSGYDKLRDKVLTKFDPKLRKHVAAFKVKKTSK' A
#
# COMPACT_ATOMS: atom_id res chain seq x y z
N MET A 1 28.95 25.99 -0.67
CA MET A 1 27.63 25.50 -0.20
C MET A 1 27.19 24.33 -1.07
N ALA A 2 27.34 23.09 -0.60
CA ALA A 2 26.96 21.91 -1.37
C ALA A 2 25.42 21.84 -1.50
N LYS A 3 24.89 21.98 -2.72
CA LYS A 3 23.49 21.68 -3.03
C LYS A 3 23.25 20.20 -2.75
N GLY A 4 22.69 19.90 -1.58
CA GLY A 4 22.32 18.55 -1.18
C GLY A 4 21.47 17.93 -2.28
N LYS A 5 21.96 16.85 -2.90
CA LYS A 5 21.17 16.07 -3.85
C LYS A 5 19.90 15.62 -3.13
N SER A 6 18.76 16.20 -3.49
CA SER A 6 17.45 15.74 -3.06
C SER A 6 17.34 14.27 -3.49
N SER A 7 17.60 13.36 -2.55
CA SER A 7 17.46 11.93 -2.77
C SER A 7 15.98 11.67 -2.97
N LYS A 8 15.54 11.68 -4.23
CA LYS A 8 14.17 11.38 -4.64
C LYS A 8 13.80 10.04 -4.01
N LYS A 9 13.03 10.07 -2.91
CA LYS A 9 12.63 8.87 -2.18
C LYS A 9 11.94 7.95 -3.19
N LYS A 10 12.57 6.82 -3.52
CA LYS A 10 12.02 5.84 -4.47
C LYS A 10 10.74 5.26 -3.85
N SER A 11 9.60 5.76 -4.31
CA SER A 11 8.29 5.19 -4.00
C SER A 11 7.92 4.17 -5.09
N ALA A 12 7.37 3.05 -4.68
CA ALA A 12 6.82 2.03 -5.55
C ALA A 12 5.31 1.98 -5.38
N ALA A 13 4.60 1.55 -6.43
CA ALA A 13 3.19 1.23 -6.33
C ALA A 13 3.03 -0.13 -5.63
N TYR A 14 2.02 -0.23 -4.77
CA TYR A 14 1.61 -1.44 -4.09
C TYR A 14 0.09 -1.56 -4.18
N ARG A 15 -0.41 -2.79 -4.23
CA ARG A 15 -1.84 -3.10 -4.20
C ARG A 15 -2.23 -3.56 -2.81
N LEU A 16 -3.15 -2.86 -2.19
CA LEU A 16 -3.93 -3.35 -1.06
C LEU A 16 -5.01 -4.25 -1.64
N ILE A 17 -5.02 -5.54 -1.34
CA ILE A 17 -6.00 -6.48 -1.86
C ILE A 17 -6.76 -7.08 -0.69
N ASN A 18 -8.08 -7.05 -0.77
CA ASN A 18 -8.94 -7.86 0.07
C ASN A 18 -9.15 -9.21 -0.62
N GLU A 19 -8.65 -10.29 -0.02
CA GLU A 19 -8.75 -11.64 -0.58
C GLU A 19 -10.19 -12.18 -0.57
N GLU A 20 -11.04 -11.71 0.35
CA GLU A 20 -12.43 -12.17 0.46
C GLU A 20 -13.32 -11.65 -0.66
N THR A 21 -13.12 -10.40 -1.06
CA THR A 21 -14.01 -9.70 -2.01
C THR A 21 -13.36 -9.46 -3.37
N GLY A 22 -12.04 -9.60 -3.47
CA GLY A 22 -11.25 -9.23 -4.65
C GLY A 22 -11.11 -7.71 -4.86
N THR A 23 -11.62 -6.88 -3.95
CA THR A 23 -11.44 -5.42 -3.99
C THR A 23 -9.97 -5.09 -3.83
N HIS A 24 -9.45 -4.14 -4.62
CA HIS A 24 -8.09 -3.67 -4.46
C HIS A 24 -7.94 -2.15 -4.57
N TYR A 25 -6.99 -1.61 -3.82
CA TYR A 25 -6.56 -0.22 -3.89
C TYR A 25 -5.10 -0.14 -4.28
N VAL A 26 -4.74 0.83 -5.11
CA VAL A 26 -3.34 1.12 -5.43
C VAL A 26 -2.86 2.25 -4.55
N ILE A 27 -1.78 2.01 -3.80
CA ILE A 27 -1.12 3.01 -2.97
C ILE A 27 0.35 3.13 -3.36
N ARG A 28 0.91 4.34 -3.25
CA ARG A 28 2.35 4.56 -3.46
C ARG A 28 3.03 4.66 -2.11
N LEU A 29 3.98 3.77 -1.84
CA LEU A 29 4.75 3.74 -0.61
C LEU A 29 6.25 3.78 -0.91
N GLY A 30 7.02 4.41 -0.03
CA GLY A 30 8.47 4.20 0.02
C GLY A 30 8.81 2.84 0.63
N ARG A 31 10.07 2.41 0.53
CA ARG A 31 10.57 1.15 1.12
C ARG A 31 10.20 1.02 2.61
N SER A 32 10.51 2.05 3.42
CA SER A 32 10.18 2.04 4.86
C SER A 32 8.68 2.06 5.15
N GLY A 33 7.85 2.60 4.25
CA GLY A 33 6.39 2.58 4.40
C GLY A 33 5.82 1.20 4.09
N TYR A 34 6.40 0.50 3.11
CA TYR A 34 6.06 -0.88 2.81
C TYR A 34 6.42 -1.82 3.96
N ASP A 35 7.64 -1.74 4.51
CA ASP A 35 8.06 -2.57 5.66
C ASP A 35 7.10 -2.43 6.85
N LYS A 36 6.61 -1.22 7.14
CA LYS A 36 5.66 -0.98 8.24
C LYS A 36 4.24 -1.50 7.98
N LEU A 37 3.87 -1.68 6.72
CA LEU A 37 2.50 -1.99 6.29
C LEU A 37 2.34 -3.40 5.72
N ARG A 38 3.44 -4.09 5.40
CA ARG A 38 3.43 -5.44 4.82
C ARG A 38 2.81 -6.46 5.77
N ASP A 39 3.16 -6.37 7.05
CA ASP A 39 2.72 -7.30 8.10
C ASP A 39 1.48 -6.79 8.85
N LYS A 40 0.95 -5.62 8.46
CA LYS A 40 -0.26 -5.06 9.06
C LYS A 40 -1.48 -5.34 8.18
N VAL A 41 -2.53 -5.79 8.84
CA VAL A 41 -3.87 -5.83 8.27
C VAL A 41 -4.43 -4.41 8.27
N LEU A 42 -4.83 -3.91 7.10
CA LEU A 42 -5.37 -2.56 6.97
C LEU A 42 -6.88 -2.57 6.88
N THR A 43 -7.50 -1.71 7.69
CA THR A 43 -8.94 -1.44 7.63
C THR A 43 -9.22 -0.43 6.54
N LYS A 44 -9.89 -0.86 5.47
CA LYS A 44 -10.31 0.00 4.37
C LYS A 44 -11.78 -0.26 4.06
N PHE A 45 -12.43 0.74 3.48
CA PHE A 45 -13.79 0.58 2.97
C PHE A 45 -13.78 -0.46 1.85
N ASP A 46 -14.72 -1.40 1.88
CA ASP A 46 -14.97 -2.32 0.80
C ASP A 46 -16.29 -1.94 0.11
N PRO A 47 -16.27 -1.57 -1.18
CA PRO A 47 -17.45 -1.12 -1.89
C PRO A 47 -18.45 -2.25 -2.17
N LYS A 48 -18.00 -3.52 -2.22
CA LYS A 48 -18.90 -4.67 -2.40
C LYS A 48 -19.69 -4.96 -1.13
N LEU A 49 -19.00 -4.93 0.01
CA LEU A 49 -19.63 -5.15 1.32
C LEU A 49 -20.27 -3.89 1.91
N ARG A 50 -20.02 -2.72 1.30
CA ARG A 50 -20.46 -1.37 1.74
C ARG A 50 -20.11 -1.09 3.20
N LYS A 51 -18.98 -1.62 3.68
CA LYS A 51 -18.49 -1.45 5.07
C LYS A 51 -16.97 -1.42 5.13
N HIS A 52 -16.42 -0.95 6.24
CA HIS A 52 -14.98 -1.02 6.52
C HIS A 52 -14.60 -2.43 6.95
N VAL A 53 -13.58 -3.01 6.30
CA VAL A 53 -13.07 -4.35 6.60
C VAL A 53 -11.56 -4.32 6.80
N ALA A 54 -11.11 -5.03 7.84
CA ALA A 54 -9.70 -5.23 8.16
C ALA A 54 -9.20 -6.50 7.45
N ALA A 55 -9.08 -6.45 6.12
CA ALA A 55 -8.68 -7.61 5.31
C ALA A 55 -7.68 -7.26 4.19
N PHE A 56 -7.27 -6.00 4.09
CA PHE A 56 -6.41 -5.56 2.99
C PHE A 56 -4.93 -5.85 3.28
N LYS A 57 -4.34 -6.77 2.51
CA LYS A 57 -2.90 -7.06 2.52
C LYS A 57 -2.17 -6.28 1.44
N VAL A 58 -0.95 -5.81 1.75
CA VAL A 58 -0.11 -5.07 0.82
C VAL A 58 0.69 -6.04 -0.06
N LYS A 59 0.32 -6.14 -1.34
CA LYS A 59 1.05 -6.89 -2.36
C LYS A 59 1.86 -5.95 -3.24
N LYS A 60 3.13 -6.26 -3.47
CA LYS A 60 3.96 -5.49 -4.40
C LYS A 60 3.45 -5.71 -5.81
N THR A 61 3.15 -4.63 -6.52
CA THR A 61 2.93 -4.70 -7.96
C THR A 61 4.30 -4.70 -8.63
N SER A 62 4.93 -5.87 -8.69
CA SER A 62 6.02 -6.05 -9.66
C SER A 62 5.37 -6.11 -11.04
N LYS A 63 5.86 -5.26 -11.93
CA LYS A 63 5.69 -5.43 -13.38
C LYS A 63 6.62 -6.55 -13.83
#